data_AF-A0A382N9E3-F1
#
_entry.id   AF-A0A382N9E3-F1
#
_cell.length_a   1.000
_cell.length_b   1.000
_cell.length_c   1.000
_cell.angle_alpha   90.00
_cell.angle_beta   90.00
_cell.angle_gamma   90.00
#
_symmetry.space_group_name_H-M   'P 1'
#
loop_
_entity.id
_entity.type
_entity.pdbx_description
1 polymer ?
#
loop_
_entity_poly.entity_id
_entity_poly.type
_entity_poly.pdbx_seq_one_letter_code
_entity_poly.pdbx_strand_id
1 'polypeptide(L)'
;WPRGVSIEVVPETVVAYWNDDGFINADGEMLVTDLLVGGDLPGLYGPDGTEQEVMARFQELGGILASHGIEIRNLRRTNLGSWTIETRNRITIILGKEDLKARIDRFLAINALLQNKGETKRVNRMDARYINGVAVQFEDELNLGSALGDARNDIYESVRVRSL
;
A
#
# COMPACT_ATOMS: atom_id res chain seq x y z
N TRP A 1 50.89 -9.55 20.00
CA TRP A 1 49.85 -8.52 19.91
C TRP A 1 48.99 -8.80 18.69
N PRO A 2 47.67 -9.05 18.79
CA PRO A 2 46.83 -8.94 17.60
C PRO A 2 45.82 -7.81 17.74
N ARG A 3 45.80 -6.93 16.74
CA ARG A 3 44.70 -6.00 16.49
C ARG A 3 43.63 -6.79 15.73
N GLY A 4 42.50 -7.05 16.37
CA GLY A 4 41.29 -7.50 15.70
C GLY A 4 40.28 -6.37 15.73
N VAL A 5 39.82 -5.90 14.56
CA VAL A 5 38.60 -5.10 14.49
C VAL A 5 37.45 -6.09 14.55
N SER A 6 36.65 -6.03 15.62
CA SER A 6 35.41 -6.80 15.71
C SER A 6 34.34 -6.05 14.94
N ILE A 7 33.95 -6.56 13.77
CA ILE A 7 32.81 -6.06 13.01
C ILE A 7 31.63 -6.96 13.39
N GLU A 8 30.70 -6.40 14.16
CA GLU A 8 29.43 -7.05 14.46
C GLU A 8 28.42 -6.61 13.41
N VAL A 9 28.04 -7.52 12.50
CA VAL A 9 27.01 -7.27 11.51
C VAL A 9 25.69 -7.71 12.14
N VAL A 10 24.85 -6.75 12.51
CA VAL A 10 23.46 -7.03 12.92
C VAL A 10 22.63 -7.05 11.63
N PRO A 11 22.07 -8.21 11.22
CA PRO A 11 21.23 -8.26 10.04
C PRO A 11 19.91 -7.52 10.32
N GLU A 12 19.67 -6.43 9.60
CA GLU A 12 18.34 -5.80 9.59
C GLU A 12 17.36 -6.65 8.79
N THR A 13 16.15 -6.82 9.32
CA THR A 13 15.09 -7.62 8.68
C THR A 13 14.22 -6.72 7.82
N VAL A 14 14.21 -6.99 6.51
CA VAL A 14 13.28 -6.36 5.56
C VAL A 14 11.84 -6.76 5.91
N VAL A 15 10.95 -5.78 6.02
CA VAL A 15 9.52 -6.04 6.32
C VAL A 15 8.58 -5.70 5.17
N ALA A 16 9.02 -4.85 4.24
CA ALA A 16 8.22 -4.46 3.08
C ALA A 16 9.11 -4.05 1.90
N TYR A 17 8.55 -4.10 0.70
CA TYR A 17 9.10 -3.38 -0.45
C TYR A 17 8.83 -1.89 -0.28
N TRP A 18 9.80 -1.05 -0.64
CA TRP A 18 9.65 0.39 -0.72
C TRP A 18 9.70 0.82 -2.19
N ASN A 19 8.62 1.44 -2.65
CA ASN A 19 8.40 1.73 -4.06
C ASN A 19 8.68 0.49 -4.94
N ASP A 20 9.41 0.64 -6.04
CA ASP A 20 9.64 -0.44 -7.01
C ASP A 20 11.06 -1.02 -6.93
N ASP A 21 11.97 -0.38 -6.19
CA ASP A 21 13.41 -0.65 -6.21
C ASP A 21 14.07 -0.67 -4.82
N GLY A 22 13.29 -0.47 -3.75
CA GLY A 22 13.80 -0.38 -2.39
C GLY A 22 13.20 -1.40 -1.44
N PHE A 23 13.80 -1.46 -0.26
CA PHE A 23 13.32 -2.21 0.89
C PHE A 23 13.26 -1.31 2.11
N ILE A 24 12.39 -1.64 3.06
CA ILE A 24 12.26 -0.89 4.30
C ILE A 24 12.15 -1.84 5.49
N ASN A 25 12.80 -1.47 6.59
CA ASN A 25 12.74 -2.19 7.87
C ASN A 25 11.56 -1.71 8.73
N ALA A 26 11.34 -2.33 9.89
CA ALA A 26 10.22 -2.01 10.78
C ALA A 26 10.27 -0.58 11.36
N ASP A 27 11.46 0.04 11.40
CA ASP A 27 11.67 1.40 11.89
C ASP A 27 11.47 2.46 10.80
N GLY A 28 11.20 2.03 9.56
CA GLY A 28 10.96 2.91 8.43
C GLY A 28 12.23 3.38 7.74
N GLU A 29 13.35 2.67 7.93
CA GLU A 29 14.63 2.98 7.29
C GLU A 29 14.76 2.20 5.98
N MET A 30 15.19 2.90 4.93
CA MET A 30 15.41 2.28 3.63
C MET A 30 16.69 1.46 3.64
N LEU A 31 16.58 0.23 3.15
CA LEU A 31 17.69 -0.69 2.99
C LEU A 31 18.04 -0.82 1.52
N VAL A 32 19.29 -0.54 1.18
CA VAL A 32 19.88 -0.87 -0.13
C VAL A 32 20.55 -2.22 0.04
N THR A 33 20.03 -3.25 -0.63
CA THR A 33 20.58 -4.60 -0.54
C THR A 33 20.61 -5.28 -1.91
N ASP A 34 21.70 -6.01 -2.16
CA ASP A 34 21.83 -6.91 -3.32
C ASP A 34 21.03 -8.22 -3.14
N LEU A 35 20.38 -8.39 -1.97
CA LEU A 35 19.55 -9.56 -1.69
C LEU A 35 18.31 -9.53 -2.58
N LEU A 36 18.15 -10.60 -3.36
CA LEU A 36 16.88 -10.92 -4.02
C LEU A 36 15.86 -11.27 -2.94
N VAL A 37 15.09 -10.30 -2.47
CA VAL A 37 13.97 -10.57 -1.56
C VAL A 37 12.82 -11.12 -2.40
N GLY A 38 12.75 -12.45 -2.51
CA GLY A 38 11.75 -13.20 -3.28
C GLY A 38 10.56 -13.69 -2.44
N GLY A 39 10.06 -12.85 -1.53
CA GLY A 39 9.01 -13.21 -0.55
C GLY A 39 7.69 -12.47 -0.77
N ASP A 40 6.63 -12.93 -0.11
CA ASP A 40 5.29 -12.31 -0.15
C ASP A 40 5.17 -11.13 0.82
N LEU A 41 6.03 -10.12 0.64
CA LEU A 41 6.04 -8.91 1.44
C LEU A 41 5.03 -7.87 0.93
N PRO A 42 4.46 -7.04 1.82
CA PRO A 42 3.64 -5.91 1.41
C PRO A 42 4.48 -4.86 0.67
N GLY A 43 3.84 -4.13 -0.25
CA GLY A 43 4.43 -2.98 -0.94
C GLY A 43 4.04 -1.67 -0.26
N LEU A 44 5.01 -0.85 0.08
CA LEU A 44 4.83 0.49 0.64
C LEU A 44 5.30 1.52 -0.38
N TYR A 45 4.45 2.50 -0.66
CA TYR A 45 4.71 3.50 -1.70
C TYR A 45 4.51 4.90 -1.17
N GLY A 46 5.46 5.77 -1.46
CA GLY A 46 5.41 7.16 -1.05
C GLY A 46 6.51 8.03 -1.66
N PRO A 47 6.39 9.36 -1.55
CA PRO A 47 7.46 10.28 -1.94
C PRO A 47 8.70 10.07 -1.07
N ASP A 48 9.87 10.42 -1.61
CA ASP A 48 11.13 10.41 -0.86
C ASP A 48 11.02 11.23 0.44
N GLY A 49 11.57 10.69 1.53
CA GLY A 49 11.51 11.32 2.85
C GLY A 49 10.21 11.05 3.62
N THR A 50 9.33 10.18 3.12
CA THR A 50 8.09 9.78 3.80
C THR A 50 8.09 8.34 4.28
N GLU A 51 9.23 7.65 4.21
CA GLU A 51 9.44 6.24 4.55
C GLU A 51 8.88 5.92 5.95
N GLN A 52 9.31 6.70 6.95
CA GLN A 52 8.85 6.54 8.34
C GLN A 52 7.36 6.83 8.51
N GLU A 53 6.81 7.82 7.80
CA GLU A 53 5.38 8.12 7.85
C GLU A 53 4.56 6.96 7.29
N VAL A 54 4.98 6.42 6.15
CA VAL A 54 4.31 5.29 5.49
C VAL A 54 4.44 4.03 6.33
N MET A 55 5.60 3.75 6.93
CA MET A 55 5.77 2.60 7.83
C MET A 55 4.88 2.71 9.07
N ALA A 56 4.84 3.87 9.73
CA ALA A 56 3.99 4.09 10.89
C ALA A 56 2.50 3.90 10.54
N ARG A 57 2.06 4.43 9.39
CA ARG A 57 0.68 4.23 8.91
C ARG A 57 0.38 2.80 8.51
N PHE A 58 1.36 2.09 7.95
CA PHE A 58 1.22 0.67 7.66
C PHE A 58 1.00 -0.16 8.92
N GLN A 59 1.78 0.09 9.98
CA GLN A 59 1.62 -0.61 11.26
C GLN A 59 0.26 -0.32 11.90
N GLU A 60 -0.17 0.95 11.91
CA GLU A 60 -1.47 1.36 12.46
C GLU A 60 -2.65 0.74 11.71
N LEU A 61 -2.71 0.94 10.38
CA LEU A 61 -3.80 0.46 9.54
C LEU A 61 -3.78 -1.07 9.42
N GLY A 62 -2.59 -1.66 9.36
CA GLY A 62 -2.38 -3.10 9.34
C GLY A 62 -2.91 -3.76 10.60
N GLY A 63 -2.63 -3.20 11.79
CA GLY A 63 -3.18 -3.71 13.06
C GLY A 63 -4.71 -3.68 13.09
N ILE A 64 -5.30 -2.57 12.65
CA ILE A 64 -6.77 -2.42 12.59
C ILE A 64 -7.39 -3.44 11.62
N LEU A 65 -6.85 -3.56 10.41
CA LEU A 65 -7.37 -4.46 9.37
C LEU A 65 -7.16 -5.93 9.71
N ALA A 66 -6.00 -6.29 10.28
CA ALA A 66 -5.69 -7.66 10.68
C ALA A 66 -6.66 -8.18 11.75
N SER A 67 -7.12 -7.32 12.68
CA SER A 67 -8.15 -7.69 13.67
C SER A 67 -9.50 -8.07 13.04
N HIS A 68 -9.71 -7.73 11.76
CA HIS A 68 -10.88 -8.08 10.96
C HIS A 68 -10.57 -9.13 9.88
N GLY A 69 -9.40 -9.76 9.92
CA GLY A 69 -8.96 -10.77 8.95
C GLY A 69 -8.64 -10.18 7.57
N ILE A 70 -8.34 -8.89 7.48
CA ILE A 70 -7.99 -8.20 6.23
C ILE A 70 -6.49 -7.92 6.22
N GLU A 71 -5.81 -8.43 5.22
CA GLU A 71 -4.37 -8.21 5.03
C GLU A 71 -4.09 -7.16 3.96
N ILE A 72 -3.16 -6.24 4.26
CA ILE A 72 -2.67 -5.25 3.31
C ILE A 72 -1.69 -5.92 2.35
N ARG A 73 -1.94 -5.78 1.05
CA ARG A 73 -0.99 -6.09 -0.02
C ARG A 73 -0.14 -4.87 -0.34
N ASN A 74 -0.77 -3.72 -0.57
CA ASN A 74 -0.08 -2.46 -0.85
C ASN A 74 -0.66 -1.32 -0.02
N LEU A 75 0.20 -0.43 0.49
CA LEU A 75 -0.18 0.86 1.05
C LEU A 75 0.52 1.97 0.25
N ARG A 76 -0.26 2.93 -0.25
CA ARG A 76 0.26 4.04 -1.05
C ARG A 76 -0.12 5.38 -0.46
N ARG A 77 0.87 6.26 -0.34
CA ARG A 77 0.74 7.68 -0.09
C ARG A 77 1.11 8.45 -1.34
N THR A 78 0.30 9.43 -1.73
CA THR A 78 0.64 10.33 -2.85
C THR A 78 1.46 11.53 -2.38
N ASN A 79 2.03 12.29 -3.32
CA ASN A 79 2.64 13.60 -3.07
C ASN A 79 1.70 14.58 -2.34
N LEU A 80 0.38 14.46 -2.57
CA LEU A 80 -0.64 15.30 -1.94
C LEU A 80 -1.09 14.77 -0.56
N GLY A 81 -0.51 13.65 -0.09
CA GLY A 81 -0.80 13.04 1.20
C GLY A 81 -2.07 12.18 1.23
N SER A 82 -2.62 11.80 0.07
CA SER A 82 -3.77 10.89 0.04
C SER A 82 -3.34 9.44 0.17
N TRP A 83 -4.11 8.66 0.93
CA TRP A 83 -3.86 7.25 1.21
C TRP A 83 -4.81 6.32 0.45
N THR A 84 -4.23 5.24 -0.09
CA THR A 84 -4.94 4.13 -0.71
C THR A 84 -4.35 2.81 -0.20
N ILE A 85 -5.20 1.85 0.11
CA ILE A 85 -4.83 0.48 0.49
C ILE A 85 -5.29 -0.47 -0.61
N GLU A 86 -4.47 -1.43 -0.96
CA GLU A 86 -4.89 -2.63 -1.68
C GLU A 86 -4.75 -3.82 -0.75
N THR A 87 -5.81 -4.59 -0.61
CA THR A 87 -5.82 -5.78 0.24
C THR A 87 -5.40 -7.03 -0.53
N ARG A 88 -5.01 -8.10 0.17
CA ARG A 88 -4.68 -9.39 -0.47
C ARG A 88 -5.84 -10.00 -1.26
N ASN A 89 -7.09 -9.74 -0.84
CA ASN A 89 -8.29 -10.15 -1.58
C ASN A 89 -8.66 -9.20 -2.74
N ARG A 90 -7.74 -8.31 -3.15
CA ARG A 90 -7.83 -7.38 -4.29
C ARG A 90 -8.94 -6.32 -4.18
N ILE A 91 -9.21 -5.85 -2.96
CA ILE A 91 -10.08 -4.69 -2.73
C ILE A 91 -9.18 -3.45 -2.64
N THR A 92 -9.47 -2.44 -3.46
CA THR A 92 -8.86 -1.11 -3.35
C THR A 92 -9.69 -0.22 -2.44
N ILE A 93 -9.10 0.24 -1.33
CA ILE A 93 -9.73 1.11 -0.34
C ILE A 93 -9.14 2.51 -0.49
N ILE A 94 -9.96 3.50 -0.82
CA ILE A 94 -9.53 4.90 -0.93
C ILE A 94 -9.89 5.61 0.36
N LEU A 95 -8.84 6.00 1.11
CA LEU A 95 -8.97 6.74 2.35
C LEU A 95 -8.81 8.24 2.11
N GLY A 96 -8.02 8.70 1.14
CA GLY A 96 -7.76 10.14 1.00
C GLY A 96 -6.83 10.65 2.10
N LYS A 97 -6.87 11.96 2.40
CA LYS A 97 -5.80 12.63 3.18
C LYS A 97 -6.05 12.68 4.70
N GLU A 98 -7.29 12.89 5.11
CA GLU A 98 -7.65 13.25 6.50
C GLU A 98 -8.59 12.21 7.12
N ASP A 99 -8.72 12.22 8.45
CA ASP A 99 -9.63 11.36 9.21
C ASP A 99 -9.51 9.85 8.88
N LEU A 100 -8.29 9.37 8.63
CA LEU A 100 -8.05 7.98 8.20
C LEU A 100 -8.74 6.96 9.10
N LYS A 101 -8.71 7.17 10.43
CA LYS A 101 -9.39 6.30 11.39
C LYS A 101 -10.91 6.24 11.14
N ALA A 102 -11.57 7.39 11.00
CA ALA A 102 -13.01 7.41 10.73
C ALA A 102 -13.34 6.77 9.36
N ARG A 103 -12.44 6.91 8.38
CA ARG A 103 -12.60 6.35 7.03
C ARG A 103 -12.41 4.84 7.01
N ILE A 104 -11.42 4.32 7.74
CA ILE A 104 -11.21 2.88 7.87
C ILE A 104 -12.36 2.24 8.67
N ASP A 105 -12.85 2.90 9.73
CA ASP A 105 -14.01 2.46 10.50
C ASP A 105 -15.27 2.37 9.60
N ARG A 106 -15.49 3.36 8.71
CA ARG A 106 -16.58 3.32 7.72
C ARG A 106 -16.43 2.18 6.72
N PHE A 107 -15.22 1.96 6.19
CA PHE A 107 -14.95 0.83 5.31
C PHE A 107 -15.31 -0.50 6.00
N LEU A 108 -14.84 -0.72 7.22
CA LEU A 108 -15.09 -1.93 7.99
C LEU A 108 -16.58 -2.18 8.22
N ALA A 109 -17.32 -1.14 8.57
CA ALA A 109 -18.77 -1.22 8.76
C ALA A 109 -19.50 -1.66 7.49
N ILE A 110 -19.15 -1.08 6.33
CA ILE A 110 -19.76 -1.44 5.04
C ILE A 110 -19.33 -2.82 4.57
N ASN A 111 -18.06 -3.18 4.75
CA ASN A 111 -17.57 -4.52 4.43
C ASN A 111 -18.30 -5.61 5.24
N ALA A 112 -18.47 -5.42 6.55
CA ALA A 112 -19.23 -6.33 7.40
C ALA A 112 -20.72 -6.40 6.99
N LEU A 113 -21.33 -5.27 6.64
CA LEU A 113 -22.71 -5.21 6.17
C LEU A 113 -22.92 -6.04 4.88
N LEU A 114 -22.01 -5.92 3.91
CA LEU A 114 -22.09 -6.66 2.65
C LEU A 114 -21.91 -8.18 2.87
N GLN A 115 -20.97 -8.57 3.73
CA GLN A 115 -20.78 -9.97 4.11
C GLN A 115 -22.03 -10.55 4.78
N ASN A 116 -22.62 -9.82 5.73
CA ASN A 116 -23.84 -10.26 6.45
C ASN A 116 -25.07 -10.36 5.55
N LYS A 117 -25.16 -9.54 4.49
CA LYS A 117 -26.23 -9.62 3.50
C LYS A 117 -26.07 -10.75 2.49
N GLY A 118 -24.93 -11.45 2.50
CA GLY A 118 -24.63 -12.49 1.53
C GLY A 118 -24.46 -11.94 0.11
N GLU A 119 -23.88 -10.73 -0.03
CA GLU A 119 -23.59 -10.18 -1.35
C GLU A 119 -22.68 -11.15 -2.13
N THR A 120 -23.12 -11.50 -3.34
CA THR A 120 -22.46 -12.51 -4.17
C THR A 120 -21.49 -11.88 -5.16
N LYS A 121 -21.70 -10.60 -5.49
CA LYS A 121 -20.78 -9.84 -6.34
C LYS A 121 -19.52 -9.50 -5.58
N ARG A 122 -18.37 -9.75 -6.20
CA ARG A 122 -17.09 -9.40 -5.62
C ARG A 122 -16.88 -7.89 -5.66
N VAL A 123 -16.63 -7.30 -4.49
CA VAL A 123 -16.20 -5.90 -4.40
C VAL A 123 -14.76 -5.80 -4.91
N ASN A 124 -14.48 -4.85 -5.80
CA ASN A 124 -13.12 -4.54 -6.23
C ASN A 124 -12.62 -3.21 -5.66
N ARG A 125 -13.50 -2.27 -5.30
CA ARG A 125 -13.10 -0.95 -4.80
C ARG A 125 -14.13 -0.35 -3.85
N MET A 126 -13.64 0.30 -2.79
CA MET A 126 -14.44 1.08 -1.85
C MET A 126 -13.81 2.46 -1.63
N ASP A 127 -14.60 3.52 -1.82
CA ASP A 127 -14.17 4.90 -1.57
C ASP A 127 -14.80 5.44 -0.29
N ALA A 128 -13.99 5.55 0.76
CA ALA A 128 -14.41 5.99 2.09
C ALA A 128 -14.21 7.49 2.34
N ARG A 129 -13.82 8.27 1.32
CA ARG A 129 -13.56 9.72 1.44
C ARG A 129 -14.79 10.53 1.83
N TYR A 130 -15.98 10.02 1.53
CA TYR A 130 -17.24 10.71 1.82
C TYR A 130 -17.60 10.57 3.31
N ILE A 131 -17.94 11.69 3.95
CA ILE A 131 -18.22 11.73 5.39
C ILE A 131 -19.43 10.88 5.79
N ASN A 132 -20.46 10.84 4.94
CA ASN A 132 -21.74 10.18 5.20
C ASN A 132 -21.94 8.89 4.39
N GLY A 133 -20.88 8.32 3.80
CA GLY A 133 -21.04 7.12 2.99
C GLY A 133 -19.75 6.53 2.45
N VAL A 134 -19.89 5.39 1.79
CA VAL A 134 -18.82 4.70 1.05
C VAL A 134 -19.36 4.38 -0.34
N ALA A 135 -18.64 4.78 -1.38
CA ALA A 135 -18.97 4.34 -2.74
C ALA A 135 -18.36 2.95 -2.96
N VAL A 136 -19.16 1.99 -3.42
CA VAL A 136 -18.74 0.60 -3.64
C VAL A 136 -18.81 0.30 -5.12
N GLN A 137 -17.71 -0.22 -5.66
CA GLN A 137 -17.63 -0.74 -7.01
C GLN A 137 -17.47 -2.26 -6.95
N PHE A 138 -18.23 -2.94 -7.79
CA PHE A 138 -18.19 -4.39 -7.94
C PHE A 138 -17.40 -4.76 -9.19
N GLU A 139 -16.83 -5.95 -9.20
CA GLU A 139 -16.26 -6.55 -10.40
C GLU A 139 -17.40 -6.83 -11.39
N ASP A 140 -17.36 -6.18 -12.55
CA ASP A 140 -18.29 -6.48 -13.64
C ASP A 140 -17.86 -7.80 -14.31
N GLU A 141 -18.82 -8.65 -14.65
CA GLU A 141 -18.61 -10.04 -15.10
C GLU A 141 -17.85 -10.20 -16.43
N LEU A 142 -17.38 -9.12 -17.07
CA LEU A 142 -16.66 -9.17 -18.35
C LEU A 142 -15.58 -8.09 -18.44
N ASN A 143 -14.34 -8.42 -18.05
CA ASN A 143 -13.17 -7.63 -18.45
C ASN A 143 -11.99 -8.55 -18.83
N LEU A 144 -12.13 -9.21 -19.97
CA LEU A 144 -11.00 -9.80 -20.72
C LEU A 144 -10.29 -8.75 -21.62
N GLY A 145 -10.70 -7.47 -21.56
CA GLY A 145 -10.23 -6.41 -22.46
C GLY A 145 -9.35 -5.31 -21.83
N SER A 146 -9.20 -5.25 -20.51
CA SER A 146 -8.45 -4.18 -19.83
C SER A 146 -6.95 -4.46 -19.64
N ALA A 147 -6.48 -5.67 -19.93
CA ALA A 147 -5.06 -6.07 -19.80
C ALA A 147 -4.10 -5.37 -20.79
N LEU A 148 -4.59 -4.48 -21.66
CA LEU A 148 -3.76 -3.69 -22.58
C LEU A 148 -3.96 -2.16 -22.42
N GLY A 149 -4.77 -1.70 -21.44
CA GLY A 149 -5.14 -0.28 -21.29
C GLY A 149 -4.24 0.54 -20.36
N ASP A 150 -3.61 -0.10 -19.38
CA ASP A 150 -2.93 0.62 -18.27
C ASP A 150 -1.49 1.06 -18.57
N ALA A 151 -0.96 0.75 -19.77
CA ALA A 151 0.39 1.18 -20.17
C ALA A 151 0.48 2.64 -20.70
N ARG A 152 -0.58 3.45 -20.58
CA ARG A 152 -0.64 4.80 -21.19
C ARG A 152 -0.68 5.97 -20.21
N ASN A 153 -0.69 5.75 -18.89
CA ASN A 153 -0.80 6.85 -17.93
C ASN A 153 0.49 7.22 -17.19
N ASP A 154 1.60 6.51 -17.42
CA ASP A 154 2.89 6.76 -16.76
C ASP A 154 3.89 7.58 -17.61
N ILE A 155 3.47 8.22 -18.71
CA ILE A 155 4.40 8.88 -19.66
C ILE A 155 4.35 10.42 -19.64
N TYR A 156 3.84 11.05 -18.57
CA TYR A 156 3.77 12.53 -18.52
C TYR A 156 4.74 13.24 -17.58
N GLU A 157 5.70 12.56 -16.94
CA GLU A 157 6.66 13.25 -16.04
C GLU A 157 8.16 13.07 -16.33
N SER A 158 8.55 12.57 -17.52
CA SER A 158 9.97 12.44 -17.88
C SER A 158 10.30 12.86 -19.31
N VAL A 159 10.06 14.12 -19.66
CA VAL A 159 10.77 14.77 -20.77
C VAL A 159 11.43 16.06 -20.30
N ARG A 160 12.60 15.92 -19.68
CA ARG A 160 13.68 16.91 -19.81
C ARG A 160 14.73 16.31 -20.72
N VAL A 161 14.81 16.80 -21.96
CA VAL A 161 16.04 16.67 -22.75
C VAL A 161 16.50 18.08 -23.12
N ARG A 162 17.76 18.31 -22.76
CA ARG A 162 18.51 19.57 -22.79
C ARG A 162 18.74 20.06 -24.23
N SER A 163 18.83 21.39 -24.32
CA SER A 163 19.44 22.15 -25.40
C SER A 163 20.81 21.60 -25.79
N LEU A 164 21.06 21.51 -27.11
CA LEU A 164 22.31 21.88 -27.75
C LEU A 164 21.98 22.82 -28.92
#